data_AF-A0A9X0B9M4-F1
#
_entry.id   AF-A0A9X0B9M4-F1
#
_cell.length_a   1.000
_cell.length_b   1.000
_cell.length_c   1.000
_cell.angle_alpha   90.00
_cell.angle_beta   90.00
_cell.angle_gamma   90.00
#
_symmetry.space_group_name_H-M   'P 1'
#
loop_
_entity.id
_entity.type
_entity.pdbx_description
1 polymer ?
#
loop_
_entity_poly.entity_id
_entity_poly.type
_entity_poly.pdbx_seq_one_letter_code
_entity_poly.pdbx_strand_id
1 'polypeptide(L)'
;MGFTGDDKLGPWKVSDAPDRYIALLQKSIIGVQIEITSLGGKFKMSQESPEKYREGVIAGFKNLNNDIGNEMARTVSERQDIMSSKK
;
A
#
# COMPACT_ATOMS: atom_id res chain seq x y z
N MET A 1 18.37 15.77 34.00
CA MET A 1 17.56 15.38 32.82
C MET A 1 18.58 15.05 31.74
N GLY A 2 18.91 13.77 31.54
CA GLY A 2 20.12 13.33 30.81
C GLY A 2 19.81 12.34 29.69
N PHE A 3 18.72 12.56 28.97
CA PHE A 3 18.27 11.69 27.87
C PHE A 3 18.11 12.47 26.55
N THR A 4 18.58 13.71 26.48
CA THR A 4 18.78 14.41 25.22
C THR A 4 19.99 13.75 24.56
N GLY A 5 19.77 13.14 23.38
CA GLY A 5 20.74 12.30 22.70
C GLY A 5 21.95 13.05 22.16
N ASP A 6 22.79 13.56 23.05
CA ASP A 6 24.06 14.16 22.70
C ASP A 6 25.09 13.04 22.44
N ASP A 7 25.65 13.06 21.22
CA ASP A 7 26.74 12.23 20.69
C ASP A 7 26.50 10.77 20.24
N LYS A 8 25.32 10.43 19.67
CA LYS A 8 25.19 9.16 18.90
C LYS A 8 25.22 9.38 17.38
N LEU A 9 26.35 9.01 16.75
CA LEU A 9 26.61 9.10 15.30
C LEU A 9 25.97 7.97 14.45
N GLY A 10 24.91 7.30 14.92
CA GLY A 10 24.32 6.15 14.24
C GLY A 10 22.79 6.13 14.26
N PRO A 11 22.13 5.28 13.44
CA PRO A 11 20.67 5.16 13.43
C PRO A 11 20.12 4.86 14.83
N TRP A 12 19.01 5.50 15.17
CA TRP A 12 18.33 5.31 16.46
C TRP A 12 17.90 3.85 16.65
N LYS A 13 18.10 3.35 17.87
CA LYS A 13 17.64 2.03 18.32
C LYS A 13 16.63 2.20 19.45
N VAL A 14 15.68 1.28 19.56
CA VAL A 14 14.72 1.26 20.69
C VAL A 14 15.44 1.24 22.04
N SER A 15 16.56 0.52 22.13
CA SER A 15 17.43 0.47 23.31
C SER A 15 18.14 1.78 23.67
N ASP A 16 18.04 2.81 22.82
CA ASP A 16 18.55 4.15 23.13
C ASP A 16 17.60 4.92 24.05
N ALA A 17 16.33 4.49 24.17
CA ALA A 17 15.39 5.03 25.14
C ALA A 17 15.56 4.37 26.52
N PRO A 18 15.23 5.06 27.63
CA PRO A 18 15.33 4.48 28.96
C PRO A 18 14.40 3.27 29.13
N ASP A 19 14.90 2.20 29.75
CA ASP A 19 14.13 0.94 29.92
C ASP A 19 12.76 1.17 30.58
N ARG A 20 12.71 2.04 31.60
CA ARG A 20 11.46 2.38 32.30
C ARG A 20 10.45 3.09 31.39
N TYR A 21 10.94 3.90 30.45
CA TYR A 21 10.11 4.60 29.48
C TYR A 21 9.50 3.61 28.48
N ILE A 22 10.33 2.69 27.94
CA ILE A 22 9.87 1.59 27.07
C ILE A 22 8.82 0.73 27.78
N ALA A 23 9.11 0.29 29.01
CA ALA A 23 8.21 -0.56 29.79
C ALA A 23 6.86 0.11 30.11
N LEU A 24 6.83 1.44 30.25
CA LEU A 24 5.60 2.19 30.46
C LEU A 24 4.78 2.29 29.17
N LEU A 25 5.42 2.61 28.03
CA LEU A 25 4.72 2.69 26.75
C LEU A 25 4.18 1.33 26.30
N GLN A 26 4.93 0.25 26.52
CA GLN A 26 4.51 -1.11 26.18
C GLN A 26 3.17 -1.50 26.83
N LYS A 27 2.90 -1.04 28.06
CA LYS A 27 1.62 -1.32 28.74
C LYS A 27 0.41 -0.71 28.04
N SER A 28 0.61 0.31 27.22
CA SER A 28 -0.45 0.99 26.47
C SER A 28 -0.58 0.49 25.03
N ILE A 29 0.21 -0.52 24.63
CA ILE A 29 0.15 -1.12 23.30
C ILE A 29 -0.72 -2.37 23.35
N ILE A 30 -1.77 -2.39 22.53
CA ILE A 30 -2.60 -3.58 22.34
C ILE A 30 -2.13 -4.27 21.06
N GLY A 31 -1.55 -5.45 21.21
CA GLY A 31 -1.20 -6.31 20.07
C GLY A 31 -2.45 -6.98 19.51
N VAL A 32 -2.67 -6.84 18.20
CA VAL A 32 -3.71 -7.57 17.48
C VAL A 32 -3.05 -8.49 16.46
N GLN A 33 -3.38 -9.77 16.51
CA GLN A 33 -2.97 -10.74 15.50
C GLN A 33 -4.17 -11.05 14.61
N ILE A 34 -4.00 -10.88 13.30
CA ILE A 34 -4.98 -11.25 12.29
C ILE A 34 -4.40 -12.41 11.50
N GLU A 35 -4.97 -13.59 11.68
CA GLU A 35 -4.64 -14.76 10.86
C GLU A 35 -5.34 -14.66 9.51
N ILE A 36 -4.58 -14.73 8.42
CA ILE A 36 -5.13 -14.73 7.07
C ILE A 36 -5.60 -16.16 6.73
N THR A 37 -6.90 -16.41 6.83
CA THR A 37 -7.50 -17.71 6.51
C THR A 37 -7.87 -17.86 5.04
N SER A 38 -8.19 -16.74 4.38
CA SER A 38 -8.44 -16.66 2.94
C SER A 38 -8.23 -15.24 2.44
N LEU A 39 -7.99 -15.09 1.14
CA LEU A 39 -7.89 -13.80 0.48
C LEU A 39 -8.88 -13.77 -0.68
N GLY A 40 -9.73 -12.75 -0.67
CA GLY A 40 -10.66 -12.44 -1.76
C GLY A 40 -10.35 -11.06 -2.33
N GLY A 41 -10.43 -10.92 -3.65
CA GLY A 41 -10.27 -9.65 -4.34
C GLY A 41 -11.27 -9.53 -5.47
N LYS A 42 -11.74 -8.31 -5.73
CA LYS A 42 -12.62 -8.00 -6.87
C LYS A 42 -12.05 -6.81 -7.64
N PHE A 43 -11.82 -7.01 -8.93
CA PHE A 43 -11.39 -5.95 -9.83
C PHE A 43 -12.60 -5.38 -10.56
N LYS A 44 -12.80 -4.07 -10.49
CA LYS A 44 -13.82 -3.34 -11.25
C LYS A 44 -13.14 -2.35 -12.18
N MET A 45 -12.76 -2.82 -13.36
CA MET A 45 -11.89 -2.14 -14.33
C MET A 45 -12.52 -2.10 -15.72
N SER A 46 -13.86 -1.96 -15.77
CA SER A 46 -14.64 -1.93 -17.02
C SER A 46 -14.39 -3.11 -17.95
N GLN A 47 -14.13 -4.29 -17.39
CA GLN A 47 -13.71 -5.45 -18.18
C GLN A 47 -14.80 -5.89 -19.17
N GLU A 48 -16.08 -5.83 -18.78
CA GLU A 48 -17.23 -6.15 -19.64
C GLU A 48 -17.56 -5.07 -20.69
N SER A 49 -16.86 -3.93 -20.68
CA SER A 49 -17.14 -2.84 -21.62
C SER A 49 -16.50 -3.11 -23.00
N PRO A 50 -17.09 -2.59 -24.09
CA PRO A 50 -16.45 -2.63 -25.41
C PRO A 50 -15.05 -2.01 -25.39
N GLU A 51 -14.16 -2.53 -26.25
CA GLU A 51 -12.73 -2.18 -26.29
C GLU A 51 -12.48 -0.68 -26.41
N LYS A 52 -13.24 0.02 -27.25
CA LYS A 52 -13.15 1.48 -27.39
C LYS A 52 -13.35 2.24 -26.07
N TYR A 53 -14.26 1.80 -25.21
CA TYR A 53 -14.47 2.44 -23.91
C TYR A 53 -13.33 2.15 -22.95
N ARG A 54 -12.77 0.94 -23.04
CA ARG A 54 -11.63 0.49 -22.25
C ARG A 54 -10.38 1.32 -22.56
N GLU A 55 -10.08 1.54 -23.83
CA GLU A 55 -8.99 2.43 -24.28
C GLU A 55 -9.18 3.87 -23.78
N GLY A 56 -10.41 4.40 -23.85
CA GLY A 56 -10.73 5.73 -23.35
C GLY A 56 -10.47 5.89 -21.85
N VAL A 57 -10.78 4.86 -21.06
CA VAL A 57 -10.48 4.84 -19.62
C VAL A 57 -8.98 4.86 -19.36
N ILE A 58 -8.20 4.03 -20.08
CA ILE A 58 -6.73 3.98 -19.95
C ILE A 58 -6.12 5.34 -20.32
N ALA A 59 -6.54 5.92 -21.44
CA ALA A 59 -6.06 7.23 -21.89
C ALA A 59 -6.42 8.34 -20.89
N GLY A 60 -7.66 8.33 -20.38
CA GLY A 60 -8.11 9.29 -19.37
C GLY A 60 -7.25 9.25 -18.11
N PHE A 61 -6.92 8.06 -17.61
CA PHE A 61 -6.06 7.90 -16.44
C PHE A 61 -4.61 8.32 -16.70
N LYS A 62 -4.03 8.01 -17.87
CA LYS A 62 -2.68 8.47 -18.24
C LYS A 62 -2.59 10.01 -18.31
N ASN A 63 -3.65 10.66 -18.80
CA ASN A 63 -3.71 12.11 -18.92
C ASN A 63 -3.78 12.86 -17.57
N LEU A 64 -3.98 12.17 -16.46
CA LEU A 64 -3.90 12.77 -15.12
C LEU A 64 -2.46 13.09 -14.70
N ASN A 65 -1.44 12.60 -15.43
CA ASN A 65 -0.02 12.91 -15.25
C ASN A 65 0.47 12.77 -13.80
N ASN A 66 0.00 11.73 -13.10
CA ASN A 66 0.46 11.39 -11.76
C ASN A 66 0.59 9.88 -11.61
N ASP A 67 1.35 9.46 -10.60
CA ASP A 67 1.70 8.05 -10.39
C ASP A 67 0.46 7.16 -10.19
N ILE A 68 -0.54 7.66 -9.45
CA ILE A 68 -1.79 6.92 -9.19
C ILE A 68 -2.56 6.69 -10.50
N GLY A 69 -2.67 7.73 -11.35
CA GLY A 69 -3.30 7.63 -12.66
C GLY A 69 -2.59 6.62 -13.56
N ASN A 70 -1.25 6.65 -13.58
CA ASN A 70 -0.46 5.70 -14.36
C ASN A 70 -0.64 4.26 -13.89
N GLU A 71 -0.64 4.01 -12.57
CA GLU A 71 -0.87 2.67 -12.00
C GLU A 71 -2.30 2.18 -12.24
N MET A 72 -3.29 3.07 -12.19
CA MET A 72 -4.67 2.72 -12.54
C MET A 72 -4.81 2.36 -14.02
N ALA A 73 -4.21 3.14 -14.93
CA ALA A 73 -4.20 2.85 -16.36
C ALA A 73 -3.57 1.48 -16.65
N ARG A 74 -2.44 1.19 -15.98
CA ARG A 74 -1.76 -0.10 -16.05
C ARG A 74 -2.65 -1.24 -15.55
N THR A 75 -3.23 -1.10 -14.37
CA THR A 75 -4.12 -2.11 -13.76
C THR A 75 -5.33 -2.40 -14.64
N VAL A 76 -5.92 -1.36 -15.25
CA VAL A 76 -7.04 -1.51 -16.18
C VAL A 76 -6.62 -2.33 -17.40
N SER A 77 -5.47 -2.04 -18.00
CA SER A 77 -4.92 -2.81 -19.14
C SER A 77 -4.70 -4.28 -18.77
N GLU A 78 -3.94 -4.55 -17.70
CA GLU A 78 -3.60 -5.91 -17.28
C GLU A 78 -4.85 -6.77 -17.00
N ARG A 79 -5.89 -6.18 -16.38
CA ARG A 79 -7.12 -6.91 -16.06
C ARG A 79 -7.96 -7.21 -17.30
N GLN A 80 -7.84 -6.42 -18.35
CA GLN A 80 -8.52 -6.67 -19.63
C GLN A 80 -7.85 -7.80 -20.39
N ASP A 81 -6.52 -7.83 -20.41
CA ASP A 81 -5.75 -8.91 -21.03
C ASP A 81 -6.09 -10.25 -20.37
N ILE A 82 -6.09 -10.29 -19.04
CA ILE A 82 -6.44 -11.49 -18.26
C ILE A 82 -7.88 -11.96 -18.52
N MET A 83 -8.83 -11.03 -18.67
CA MET A 83 -10.21 -11.41 -18.97
C MET A 83 -10.34 -11.95 -20.40
N SER A 84 -9.67 -11.29 -21.36
CA SER A 84 -9.71 -11.68 -22.77
C SER A 84 -9.03 -13.03 -23.01
N SER A 85 -7.98 -13.35 -22.26
CA SER A 85 -7.28 -14.64 -22.34
C SER A 85 -8.04 -15.81 -21.70
N LYS A 86 -9.09 -15.54 -20.93
CA LYS A 86 -9.94 -16.57 -20.28
C LYS A 86 -11.17 -16.95 -21.11
N LYS A 87 -11.36 -16.31 -22.27
CA LYS A 87 -12.48 -16.53 -23.18
C LYS A 87 -12.10 -17.52 -24.26
#